data_AF-A0A945BJL6-F1
#
_entry.id   AF-A0A945BJL6-F1
#
_cell.length_a   1.000
_cell.length_b   1.000
_cell.length_c   1.000
_cell.angle_alpha   90.00
_cell.angle_beta   90.00
_cell.angle_gamma   90.00
#
_symmetry.space_group_name_H-M   'P 1'
#
loop_
_entity.id
_entity.type
_entity.pdbx_description
1 polymer ?
#
loop_
_entity_poly.entity_id
_entity_poly.type
_entity_poly.pdbx_seq_one_letter_code
_entity_poly.pdbx_strand_id
1 'polypeptide(L)'
;MQTSFFLQKTAILSFFAVSQVAHAQTLPTVSDVDLQPLKAQIQRLIQAKDYLGEPFSAKTKRSLNQALGQADAAKAVAAVQQILDAQCLLGININPESRVKVNAGPAKHELVEQGWRSFLVKVNNQAGVTAELIASSPNSQPHAGSPQSQIVDRWLGLAMHNTQPLTKTLSGLALEYRIVQLYSRDAGKRDAKLSFDVGQGTQDLGFRSEINLLFDCKPARKLTLKVLDENGKPTTAGFEVRDKLGRVYPSQAKRLAPDFHFHPQIYRADGEHVKLPSGSYTVRNYRGPESIPQTRTITISDADITESFKVQRWIDPSLMGWWSGDHHIHAAGCAHYENPTEGVHAPDMMRHCLGEDLKVGANLTWGPCFDYQKQFFTGKDDVVSQFPYLLRYDVEVSGFGSHQSGHLCLLRLNNQMYPGGESKHHWPKLCLNTLRWAKRQGALVGPAHSGWGLNQTGSALPTYEVPPFNGIGANEYIADVTHMVPGPDGKPVPAVDVLSMVDTPS
;
A
#
# COMPACT_ATOMS: atom_id res chain seq x y z
N MET A 1 -85.85 33.69 31.07
CA MET A 1 -86.26 33.90 29.67
C MET A 1 -84.98 34.01 28.85
N GLN A 2 -84.75 33.02 27.97
CA GLN A 2 -83.92 33.05 26.73
C GLN A 2 -82.38 33.33 26.82
N THR A 3 -81.53 32.30 26.59
CA THR A 3 -80.71 31.99 25.36
C THR A 3 -79.36 32.74 25.31
N SER A 4 -78.16 32.23 24.98
CA SER A 4 -77.64 31.05 24.25
C SER A 4 -76.20 30.75 24.75
N PHE A 5 -75.81 29.50 25.03
CA PHE A 5 -75.07 28.57 24.14
C PHE A 5 -73.85 29.14 23.38
N PHE A 6 -72.65 28.83 23.87
CA PHE A 6 -71.45 28.59 23.05
C PHE A 6 -70.66 27.41 23.63
N LEU A 7 -70.48 26.38 22.78
CA LEU A 7 -69.70 25.17 23.05
C LEU A 7 -68.19 25.47 23.02
N GLN A 8 -67.44 24.93 23.98
CA GLN A 8 -66.06 24.51 23.76
C GLN A 8 -65.91 23.05 24.18
N LYS A 9 -65.68 22.18 23.18
CA LYS A 9 -65.27 20.79 23.35
C LYS A 9 -63.76 20.76 23.54
N THR A 10 -63.29 20.37 24.70
CA THR A 10 -61.88 20.04 24.93
C THR A 10 -61.76 18.52 24.99
N ALA A 11 -61.33 17.91 23.89
CA ALA A 11 -60.99 16.50 23.82
C ALA A 11 -59.57 16.32 24.38
N ILE A 12 -59.43 15.59 25.50
CA ILE A 12 -58.15 15.14 26.03
C ILE A 12 -57.76 13.88 25.25
N LEU A 13 -56.83 14.01 24.30
CA LEU A 13 -56.12 12.87 23.72
C LEU A 13 -54.83 12.64 24.51
N SER A 14 -54.80 11.58 25.31
CA SER A 14 -53.59 11.06 25.95
C SER A 14 -52.72 10.35 24.90
N PHE A 15 -51.65 11.01 24.45
CA PHE A 15 -50.60 10.37 23.66
C PHE A 15 -49.70 9.53 24.59
N PHE A 16 -49.88 8.21 24.59
CA PHE A 16 -48.86 7.28 25.10
C PHE A 16 -47.71 7.21 24.09
N ALA A 17 -46.68 8.02 24.30
CA ALA A 17 -45.41 7.87 23.60
C ALA A 17 -44.66 6.67 24.18
N VAL A 18 -44.83 5.49 23.58
CA VAL A 18 -43.95 4.34 23.82
C VAL A 18 -42.60 4.69 23.22
N SER A 19 -41.69 5.17 24.05
CA SER A 19 -40.29 5.31 23.68
C SER A 19 -39.70 3.92 23.49
N GLN A 20 -39.51 3.50 22.24
CA GLN A 20 -38.66 2.37 21.92
C GLN A 20 -37.22 2.73 22.31
N VAL A 21 -36.83 2.37 23.53
CA VAL A 21 -35.43 2.38 23.94
C VAL A 21 -34.75 1.29 23.10
N ALA A 22 -33.99 1.71 22.09
CA ALA A 22 -33.12 0.81 21.35
C ALA A 22 -32.21 0.08 22.35
N HIS A 23 -32.51 -1.20 22.62
CA HIS A 23 -31.61 -2.06 23.39
C HIS A 23 -30.31 -2.18 22.60
N ALA A 24 -29.22 -1.68 23.17
CA ALA A 24 -27.89 -1.98 22.68
C ALA A 24 -27.77 -3.51 22.55
N GLN A 25 -27.38 -4.00 21.37
CA GLN A 25 -27.14 -5.43 21.16
C GLN A 25 -26.09 -5.89 22.19
N THR A 26 -26.53 -6.67 23.17
CA THR A 26 -25.66 -7.24 24.19
C THR A 26 -25.05 -8.52 23.64
N LEU A 27 -23.72 -8.63 23.75
CA LEU A 27 -23.03 -9.87 23.39
C LEU A 27 -23.35 -10.96 24.43
N PRO A 28 -23.55 -12.23 24.03
CA PRO A 28 -23.83 -13.30 24.99
C PRO A 28 -22.70 -13.46 26.01
N THR A 29 -23.05 -13.62 27.29
CA THR A 29 -22.10 -13.94 28.35
C THR A 29 -21.59 -15.37 28.19
N VAL A 30 -20.27 -15.55 28.27
CA VAL A 30 -19.62 -16.87 28.27
C VAL A 30 -19.52 -17.37 29.71
N SER A 31 -20.03 -18.56 29.98
CA SER A 31 -19.92 -19.27 31.27
C SER A 31 -18.66 -20.14 31.30
N ASP A 32 -18.36 -20.70 32.47
CA ASP A 32 -17.30 -21.72 32.64
C ASP A 32 -15.90 -21.23 32.20
N VAL A 33 -15.60 -19.95 32.47
CA VAL A 33 -14.32 -19.33 32.17
C VAL A 33 -13.43 -19.33 33.41
N ASP A 34 -12.23 -19.90 33.27
CA ASP A 34 -11.23 -19.82 34.32
C ASP A 34 -10.73 -18.38 34.52
N LEU A 35 -10.89 -17.85 35.74
CA LEU A 35 -10.54 -16.46 36.04
C LEU A 35 -9.04 -16.18 35.89
N GLN A 36 -8.18 -17.13 36.27
CA GLN A 36 -6.73 -16.90 36.26
C GLN A 36 -6.17 -16.72 34.84
N PRO A 37 -6.46 -17.59 33.86
CA PRO A 37 -6.07 -17.37 32.46
C PRO A 37 -6.70 -16.12 31.85
N LEU A 38 -7.98 -15.85 32.14
CA LEU A 38 -8.67 -14.65 31.68
C LEU A 38 -7.98 -13.37 32.18
N LYS A 39 -7.57 -13.34 33.45
CA LYS A 39 -6.84 -12.22 34.05
C LYS A 39 -5.52 -11.95 33.32
N ALA A 40 -4.74 -12.99 33.03
CA ALA A 40 -3.50 -12.86 32.28
C ALA A 40 -3.75 -12.40 30.83
N GLN A 41 -4.84 -12.84 30.20
CA GLN A 41 -5.25 -12.39 28.87
C GLN A 41 -5.60 -10.89 28.86
N ILE A 42 -6.34 -10.42 29.86
CA ILE A 42 -6.75 -9.01 29.95
C ILE A 42 -5.58 -8.10 30.25
N GLN A 43 -4.61 -8.53 31.07
CA GLN A 43 -3.38 -7.77 31.28
C GLN A 43 -2.62 -7.57 29.96
N ARG A 44 -2.48 -8.63 29.16
CA ARG A 44 -1.88 -8.54 27.81
C ARG A 44 -2.72 -7.64 26.89
N LEU A 45 -4.05 -7.70 26.96
CA LEU A 45 -4.93 -6.83 26.19
C LEU A 45 -4.76 -5.34 26.54
N ILE A 46 -4.66 -5.02 27.84
CA ILE A 46 -4.39 -3.66 28.32
C ILE A 46 -3.04 -3.17 27.77
N GLN A 47 -1.99 -4.00 27.89
CA GLN A 47 -0.67 -3.67 27.34
C GLN A 47 -0.70 -3.48 25.82
N ALA A 48 -1.44 -4.32 25.08
CA ALA A 48 -1.58 -4.19 23.64
C ALA A 48 -2.27 -2.88 23.25
N LYS A 49 -3.37 -2.51 23.92
CA LYS A 49 -4.06 -1.24 23.67
C LYS A 49 -3.19 -0.03 24.00
N ASP A 50 -2.40 -0.10 25.07
CA ASP A 50 -1.44 0.95 25.44
C ASP A 50 -0.35 1.09 24.36
N TYR A 51 0.21 -0.04 23.89
CA TYR A 51 1.19 -0.06 22.80
C TYR A 51 0.64 0.51 21.49
N LEU A 52 -0.60 0.16 21.14
CA LEU A 52 -1.28 0.64 19.92
C LEU A 52 -1.67 2.14 19.98
N GLY A 53 -1.42 2.82 21.11
CA GLY A 53 -1.74 4.24 21.27
C GLY A 53 -3.23 4.53 21.44
N GLU A 54 -4.05 3.50 21.70
CA GLU A 54 -5.48 3.63 22.00
C GLU A 54 -5.78 3.01 23.39
N PRO A 55 -5.17 3.52 24.47
CA PRO A 55 -5.29 2.93 25.79
C PRO A 55 -6.74 2.93 26.28
N PHE A 56 -7.12 1.92 27.07
CA PHE A 56 -8.37 1.99 27.83
C PHE A 56 -8.40 3.23 28.72
N SER A 57 -9.58 3.84 28.88
CA SER A 57 -9.73 4.99 29.77
C SER A 57 -9.30 4.64 31.21
N ALA A 58 -8.83 5.63 31.97
CA ALA A 58 -8.46 5.43 33.37
C ALA A 58 -9.63 4.86 34.20
N LYS A 59 -10.88 5.25 33.88
CA LYS A 59 -12.09 4.68 34.48
C LYS A 59 -12.22 3.19 34.15
N THR A 60 -12.09 2.82 32.89
CA THR A 60 -12.16 1.42 32.43
C THR A 60 -11.07 0.58 33.07
N LYS A 61 -9.81 1.04 33.10
CA LYS A 61 -8.70 0.30 33.74
C LYS A 61 -8.97 0.07 35.24
N ARG A 62 -9.48 1.07 35.96
CA ARG A 62 -9.89 0.92 37.37
C ARG A 62 -11.01 -0.10 37.54
N SER A 63 -12.05 -0.03 36.71
CA SER A 63 -13.17 -0.99 36.77
C SER A 63 -12.72 -2.43 36.46
N LEU A 64 -11.82 -2.62 35.48
CA LEU A 64 -11.25 -3.94 35.17
C LEU A 64 -10.42 -4.47 36.33
N ASN A 65 -9.54 -3.65 36.91
CA ASN A 65 -8.73 -4.05 38.05
C ASN A 65 -9.58 -4.42 39.27
N GLN A 66 -10.67 -3.68 39.52
CA GLN A 66 -11.62 -3.98 40.58
C GLN A 66 -12.36 -5.30 40.31
N ALA A 67 -12.82 -5.53 39.07
CA ALA A 67 -13.49 -6.77 38.69
C ALA A 67 -12.56 -7.99 38.83
N LEU A 68 -11.31 -7.88 38.36
CA LEU A 68 -10.27 -8.92 38.45
C LEU A 68 -9.72 -9.16 39.87
N GLY A 69 -10.13 -8.33 40.84
CA GLY A 69 -9.79 -8.45 42.25
C GLY A 69 -10.93 -9.01 43.11
N GLN A 70 -12.09 -9.32 42.54
CA GLN A 70 -13.20 -9.92 43.29
C GLN A 70 -12.85 -11.35 43.71
N ALA A 71 -13.28 -11.75 44.93
CA ALA A 71 -13.05 -13.09 45.46
C ALA A 71 -13.93 -14.15 44.77
N ASP A 72 -15.12 -13.77 44.32
CA ASP A 72 -16.05 -14.63 43.59
C ASP A 72 -15.68 -14.64 42.10
N ALA A 73 -15.18 -15.78 41.63
CA ALA A 73 -14.69 -15.93 40.27
C ALA A 73 -15.78 -15.73 39.21
N ALA A 74 -17.00 -16.21 39.45
CA ALA A 74 -18.10 -16.08 38.51
C ALA A 74 -18.53 -14.61 38.37
N LYS A 75 -18.60 -13.87 39.49
CA LYS A 75 -18.88 -12.43 39.47
C LYS A 75 -17.75 -11.62 38.82
N ALA A 76 -16.49 -11.99 39.08
CA ALA A 76 -15.33 -11.37 38.44
C ALA A 76 -15.39 -11.49 36.91
N VAL A 77 -15.61 -12.71 36.41
CA VAL A 77 -15.74 -13.00 34.97
C VAL A 77 -16.91 -12.25 34.34
N ALA A 78 -18.07 -12.24 34.99
CA ALA A 78 -19.25 -11.53 34.49
C ALA A 78 -19.02 -10.01 34.41
N ALA A 79 -18.43 -9.42 35.46
CA ALA A 79 -18.13 -7.99 35.50
C ALA A 79 -17.09 -7.59 34.43
N VAL A 80 -16.07 -8.41 34.23
CA VAL A 80 -15.08 -8.23 33.15
C VAL A 80 -15.75 -8.21 31.79
N GLN A 81 -16.61 -9.19 31.50
CA GLN A 81 -17.32 -9.26 30.23
C GLN A 81 -18.19 -8.02 30.02
N GLN A 82 -18.94 -7.59 31.04
CA GLN A 82 -19.74 -6.37 30.97
C GLN A 82 -18.90 -5.12 30.58
N ILE A 83 -17.69 -4.99 31.10
CA ILE A 83 -16.81 -3.83 30.84
C ILE A 83 -16.19 -3.88 29.43
N LEU A 84 -15.75 -5.06 28.98
CA LEU A 84 -15.07 -5.23 27.70
C LEU A 84 -16.05 -5.37 26.53
N ASP A 85 -17.17 -6.04 26.73
CA ASP A 85 -18.21 -6.24 25.71
C ASP A 85 -18.77 -4.90 25.24
N ALA A 86 -18.93 -3.92 26.15
CA ALA A 86 -19.33 -2.55 25.83
C ALA A 86 -18.39 -1.84 24.82
N GLN A 87 -17.17 -2.36 24.62
CA GLN A 87 -16.16 -1.82 23.71
C GLN A 87 -15.86 -2.77 22.53
N CYS A 88 -16.61 -3.86 22.40
CA CYS A 88 -16.46 -4.80 21.29
C CYS A 88 -17.22 -4.30 20.06
N LEU A 89 -16.52 -4.29 18.92
CA LEU A 89 -17.15 -4.12 17.61
C LEU A 89 -17.89 -5.39 17.21
N LEU A 90 -17.37 -6.54 17.62
CA LEU A 90 -17.88 -7.85 17.22
C LEU A 90 -17.84 -8.85 18.37
N GLY A 91 -18.80 -9.76 18.37
CA GLY A 91 -18.73 -11.03 19.07
C GLY A 91 -18.64 -12.18 18.09
N ILE A 92 -17.68 -13.08 18.31
CA ILE A 92 -17.44 -14.27 17.51
C ILE A 92 -17.75 -15.48 18.38
N ASN A 93 -18.57 -16.37 17.86
CA ASN A 93 -18.88 -17.65 18.47
C ASN A 93 -18.33 -18.77 17.60
N ILE A 94 -17.39 -19.53 18.14
CA ILE A 94 -16.85 -20.76 17.55
C ILE A 94 -17.56 -21.91 18.26
N ASN A 95 -18.40 -22.63 17.53
CA ASN A 95 -19.14 -23.76 18.09
C ASN A 95 -18.24 -25.01 18.25
N PRO A 96 -18.71 -26.09 18.89
CA PRO A 96 -17.92 -27.31 19.08
C PRO A 96 -17.40 -27.95 17.77
N GLU A 97 -18.08 -27.74 16.64
CA GLU A 97 -17.64 -28.17 15.30
C GLU A 97 -16.69 -27.18 14.60
N SER A 98 -16.12 -26.21 15.34
CA SER A 98 -15.23 -25.15 14.83
C SER A 98 -15.86 -24.22 13.78
N ARG A 99 -17.19 -24.16 13.69
CA ARG A 99 -17.91 -23.22 12.82
C ARG A 99 -17.99 -21.85 13.46
N VAL A 100 -17.70 -20.83 12.67
CA VAL A 100 -17.67 -19.43 13.11
C VAL A 100 -19.02 -18.75 12.85
N LYS A 101 -19.53 -18.07 13.88
CA LYS A 101 -20.66 -17.15 13.78
C LYS A 101 -20.25 -15.78 14.29
N VAL A 102 -20.63 -14.73 13.57
CA VAL A 102 -20.29 -13.34 13.90
C VAL A 102 -21.55 -12.55 14.25
N ASN A 103 -21.45 -11.71 15.28
CA ASN A 103 -22.48 -10.81 15.74
C ASN A 103 -21.91 -9.40 15.95
N ALA A 104 -22.71 -8.37 15.65
CA ALA A 104 -22.34 -7.00 15.97
C ALA A 104 -22.26 -6.82 17.49
N GLY A 105 -21.23 -6.12 17.94
CA GLY A 105 -21.09 -5.66 19.31
C GLY A 105 -21.62 -4.23 19.48
N PRO A 106 -21.67 -3.73 20.72
CA PRO A 106 -22.23 -2.42 21.05
C PRO A 106 -21.28 -1.24 20.79
N ALA A 107 -20.02 -1.47 20.39
CA ALA A 107 -19.10 -0.38 20.10
C ALA A 107 -19.61 0.49 18.92
N LYS A 108 -19.40 1.80 19.02
CA LYS A 108 -19.75 2.71 17.93
C LYS A 108 -18.93 2.38 16.68
N HIS A 109 -19.60 2.23 15.54
CA HIS A 109 -18.98 2.03 14.24
C HIS A 109 -18.42 3.35 13.70
N GLU A 110 -17.37 3.89 14.34
CA GLU A 110 -16.75 5.16 13.94
C GLU A 110 -15.30 4.95 13.50
N LEU A 111 -14.98 5.38 12.28
CA LEU A 111 -13.61 5.38 11.73
C LEU A 111 -13.15 6.81 11.50
N VAL A 112 -11.92 6.97 11.04
CA VAL A 112 -11.39 8.26 10.59
C VAL A 112 -10.75 8.09 9.21
N GLU A 113 -11.09 8.99 8.30
CA GLU A 113 -10.49 9.08 6.96
C GLU A 113 -8.96 9.17 7.09
N GLN A 114 -8.26 8.45 6.22
CA GLN A 114 -6.81 8.33 6.24
C GLN A 114 -6.23 7.88 7.59
N GLY A 115 -6.97 7.20 8.45
CA GLY A 115 -6.48 6.76 9.76
C GLY A 115 -6.96 5.40 10.19
N TRP A 116 -6.29 4.89 11.21
CA TRP A 116 -6.56 3.59 11.81
C TRP A 116 -7.33 3.72 13.12
N ARG A 117 -8.21 2.76 13.39
CA ARG A 117 -8.91 2.57 14.67
C ARG A 117 -8.80 1.12 15.12
N SER A 118 -8.67 0.88 16.42
CA SER A 118 -8.54 -0.47 16.98
C SER A 118 -9.76 -0.84 17.85
N PHE A 119 -10.45 -1.89 17.45
CA PHE A 119 -11.65 -2.39 18.15
C PHE A 119 -11.39 -3.72 18.84
N LEU A 120 -12.17 -3.99 19.88
CA LEU A 120 -12.18 -5.32 20.51
C LEU A 120 -13.09 -6.27 19.73
N VAL A 121 -12.68 -7.54 19.70
CA VAL A 121 -13.45 -8.68 19.21
C VAL A 121 -13.54 -9.69 20.34
N LYS A 122 -14.75 -9.95 20.83
CA LYS A 122 -14.99 -11.01 21.82
C LYS A 122 -15.02 -12.35 21.11
N VAL A 123 -14.28 -13.35 21.61
CA VAL A 123 -14.30 -14.72 21.07
C VAL A 123 -14.82 -15.67 22.14
N ASN A 124 -15.99 -16.24 21.89
CA ASN A 124 -16.52 -17.41 22.60
C ASN A 124 -16.07 -18.67 21.87
N ASN A 125 -15.15 -19.43 22.47
CA ASN A 125 -14.47 -20.54 21.84
C ASN A 125 -14.88 -21.88 22.47
N GLN A 126 -16.01 -22.42 22.04
CA GLN A 126 -16.56 -23.67 22.59
C GLN A 126 -15.79 -24.91 22.12
N ALA A 127 -15.11 -24.83 20.97
CA ALA A 127 -14.29 -25.90 20.43
C ALA A 127 -12.86 -25.95 21.00
N GLY A 128 -12.44 -24.97 21.81
CA GLY A 128 -11.06 -24.90 22.29
C GLY A 128 -10.04 -24.72 21.17
N VAL A 129 -10.42 -24.02 20.08
CA VAL A 129 -9.57 -23.79 18.91
C VAL A 129 -8.30 -23.04 19.28
N THR A 130 -7.17 -23.50 18.73
CA THR A 130 -5.84 -22.89 18.85
C THR A 130 -5.27 -22.44 17.50
N ALA A 131 -6.12 -22.37 16.46
CA ALA A 131 -5.76 -21.78 15.17
C ALA A 131 -5.76 -20.24 15.24
N GLU A 132 -5.25 -19.59 14.19
CA GLU A 132 -5.36 -18.15 14.02
C GLU A 132 -6.81 -17.76 13.70
N LEU A 133 -7.32 -16.73 14.37
CA LEU A 133 -8.55 -16.07 13.95
C LEU A 133 -8.22 -15.14 12.78
N ILE A 134 -8.66 -15.53 11.59
CA ILE A 134 -8.42 -14.80 10.35
C ILE A 134 -9.60 -13.87 10.11
N ALA A 135 -9.31 -12.62 9.74
CA ALA A 135 -10.31 -11.64 9.34
C ALA A 135 -10.08 -11.26 7.87
N SER A 136 -11.15 -11.22 7.08
CA SER A 136 -11.11 -10.83 5.68
C SER A 136 -12.27 -9.91 5.32
N SER A 137 -12.09 -9.14 4.24
CA SER A 137 -13.13 -8.28 3.68
C SER A 137 -12.91 -8.08 2.18
N PRO A 138 -13.96 -8.09 1.35
CA PRO A 138 -13.85 -7.62 -0.03
C PRO A 138 -13.47 -6.14 -0.09
N ASN A 139 -13.88 -5.34 0.91
CA ASN A 139 -13.54 -3.92 0.99
C ASN A 139 -12.07 -3.69 1.38
N SER A 140 -11.39 -4.68 1.96
CA SER A 140 -10.00 -4.55 2.42
C SER A 140 -8.92 -4.88 1.40
N GLN A 141 -9.31 -5.38 0.22
CA GLN A 141 -8.35 -5.75 -0.83
C GLN A 141 -7.53 -4.55 -1.32
N PRO A 142 -6.27 -4.77 -1.73
CA PRO A 142 -5.41 -3.69 -2.25
C PRO A 142 -5.98 -3.09 -3.52
N HIS A 143 -5.62 -1.85 -3.85
CA HIS A 143 -5.95 -1.24 -5.15
C HIS A 143 -5.04 -1.67 -6.28
N ALA A 144 -3.79 -1.99 -5.96
CA ALA A 144 -2.84 -2.53 -6.93
C ALA A 144 -3.46 -3.74 -7.65
N GLY A 145 -3.43 -3.73 -8.99
CA GLY A 145 -4.00 -4.79 -9.82
C GLY A 145 -5.53 -4.90 -9.80
N SER A 146 -6.26 -3.92 -9.25
CA SER A 146 -7.72 -3.97 -9.18
C SER A 146 -8.37 -3.39 -10.44
N PRO A 147 -9.51 -3.96 -10.91
CA PRO A 147 -10.34 -3.29 -11.90
C PRO A 147 -10.85 -1.95 -11.38
N GLN A 148 -10.92 -0.95 -12.27
CA GLN A 148 -11.39 0.42 -11.94
C GLN A 148 -12.75 0.42 -11.21
N SER A 149 -13.66 -0.46 -11.63
CA SER A 149 -15.00 -0.60 -11.04
C SER A 149 -15.00 -1.01 -9.56
N GLN A 150 -13.94 -1.66 -9.08
CA GLN A 150 -13.85 -2.16 -7.71
C GLN A 150 -13.10 -1.21 -6.76
N ILE A 151 -12.45 -0.16 -7.29
CA ILE A 151 -11.62 0.75 -6.49
C ILE A 151 -12.46 1.49 -5.44
N VAL A 152 -13.69 1.89 -5.78
CA VAL A 152 -14.57 2.62 -4.87
C VAL A 152 -14.91 1.75 -3.66
N ASP A 153 -15.27 0.49 -3.88
CA ASP A 153 -15.66 -0.45 -2.83
C ASP A 153 -14.50 -0.94 -1.97
N ARG A 154 -13.26 -0.90 -2.48
CA ARG A 154 -12.03 -1.27 -1.76
C ARG A 154 -11.50 -0.15 -0.84
N TRP A 155 -12.36 0.46 -0.03
CA TRP A 155 -12.02 1.63 0.80
C TRP A 155 -11.38 1.31 2.16
N LEU A 156 -11.54 0.07 2.66
CA LEU A 156 -11.18 -0.33 4.02
C LEU A 156 -9.73 -0.85 4.09
N GLY A 157 -9.00 -0.65 5.17
CA GLY A 157 -7.85 -1.50 5.53
C GLY A 157 -8.22 -2.37 6.73
N LEU A 158 -7.76 -3.62 6.76
CA LEU A 158 -8.12 -4.60 7.79
C LEU A 158 -6.87 -5.35 8.24
N ALA A 159 -6.63 -5.38 9.56
CA ALA A 159 -5.56 -6.17 10.15
C ALA A 159 -5.97 -6.69 11.53
N MET A 160 -5.62 -7.94 11.84
CA MET A 160 -5.71 -8.47 13.20
C MET A 160 -4.40 -8.17 13.94
N HIS A 161 -4.48 -7.67 15.18
CA HIS A 161 -3.29 -7.45 15.99
C HIS A 161 -2.84 -8.78 16.62
N ASN A 162 -1.94 -9.45 15.92
CA ASN A 162 -1.51 -10.83 16.19
C ASN A 162 -0.04 -10.91 16.69
N THR A 163 0.49 -9.79 17.19
CA THR A 163 1.88 -9.67 17.70
C THR A 163 1.90 -9.46 19.22
N GLN A 164 3.08 -9.63 19.84
CA GLN A 164 3.24 -9.38 21.28
C GLN A 164 2.71 -7.99 21.67
N PRO A 165 2.00 -7.87 22.81
CA PRO A 165 1.86 -8.86 23.87
C PRO A 165 0.75 -9.91 23.65
N LEU A 166 -0.01 -9.84 22.55
CA LEU A 166 -0.94 -10.90 22.15
C LEU A 166 -0.20 -12.01 21.38
N THR A 167 -0.87 -13.13 21.16
CA THR A 167 -0.35 -14.28 20.39
C THR A 167 -1.01 -14.34 19.03
N LYS A 168 -0.35 -14.91 18.01
CA LYS A 168 -0.96 -15.07 16.68
C LYS A 168 -2.21 -15.96 16.70
N THR A 169 -2.12 -17.08 17.41
CA THR A 169 -3.20 -18.05 17.57
C THR A 169 -4.10 -17.74 18.76
N LEU A 170 -5.31 -18.29 18.72
CA LEU A 170 -6.19 -18.39 19.89
C LEU A 170 -5.56 -19.31 20.94
N SER A 171 -5.90 -19.05 22.21
CA SER A 171 -5.35 -19.78 23.35
C SER A 171 -6.02 -21.13 23.65
N GLY A 172 -7.16 -21.43 23.01
CA GLY A 172 -8.01 -22.56 23.38
C GLY A 172 -8.90 -22.31 24.61
N LEU A 173 -8.77 -21.14 25.27
CA LEU A 173 -9.65 -20.75 26.38
C LEU A 173 -11.07 -20.47 25.86
N ALA A 174 -12.08 -20.75 26.70
CA ALA A 174 -13.50 -20.53 26.40
C ALA A 174 -13.81 -19.07 26.05
N LEU A 175 -13.10 -18.10 26.65
CA LEU A 175 -13.25 -16.68 26.39
C LEU A 175 -11.89 -16.02 26.12
N GLU A 176 -11.79 -15.31 25.00
CA GLU A 176 -10.63 -14.49 24.65
C GLU A 176 -11.07 -13.18 23.98
N TYR A 177 -10.34 -12.08 24.21
CA TYR A 177 -10.56 -10.80 23.53
C TYR A 177 -9.42 -10.50 22.55
N ARG A 178 -9.75 -10.31 21.28
CA ARG A 178 -8.80 -9.97 20.22
C ARG A 178 -8.93 -8.50 19.84
N ILE A 179 -7.94 -7.98 19.11
CA ILE A 179 -7.97 -6.61 18.58
C ILE A 179 -7.97 -6.69 17.05
N VAL A 180 -8.95 -6.02 16.43
CA VAL A 180 -8.99 -5.77 14.99
C VAL A 180 -8.71 -4.30 14.73
N GLN A 181 -7.87 -4.01 13.75
CA GLN A 181 -7.50 -2.67 13.32
C GLN A 181 -8.10 -2.39 11.96
N LEU A 182 -8.85 -1.29 11.86
CA LEU A 182 -9.55 -0.86 10.67
C LEU A 182 -9.03 0.50 10.22
N TYR A 183 -8.69 0.63 8.94
CA TYR A 183 -8.35 1.89 8.28
C TYR A 183 -9.46 2.32 7.34
N SER A 184 -9.75 3.62 7.27
CA SER A 184 -10.62 4.14 6.21
C SER A 184 -9.84 5.00 5.23
N ARG A 185 -9.93 4.70 3.93
CA ARG A 185 -9.48 5.64 2.89
C ARG A 185 -10.35 6.89 2.84
N ASP A 186 -11.65 6.72 3.08
CA ASP A 186 -12.67 7.73 2.77
C ASP A 186 -13.35 8.28 4.03
N ALA A 187 -13.97 9.45 3.90
CA ALA A 187 -14.90 10.01 4.88
C ALA A 187 -16.36 9.67 4.55
N GLY A 188 -17.25 9.86 5.53
CA GLY A 188 -18.70 9.67 5.40
C GLY A 188 -19.17 8.26 5.76
N LYS A 189 -20.44 7.97 5.44
CA LYS A 189 -21.02 6.65 5.68
C LYS A 189 -20.42 5.62 4.73
N ARG A 190 -19.94 4.50 5.26
CA ARG A 190 -19.36 3.40 4.48
C ARG A 190 -19.79 2.06 5.03
N ASP A 191 -20.32 1.20 4.17
CA ASP A 191 -20.64 -0.18 4.52
C ASP A 191 -19.40 -1.06 4.32
N ALA A 192 -19.10 -1.91 5.31
CA ALA A 192 -18.03 -2.89 5.22
C ALA A 192 -18.57 -4.28 5.57
N LYS A 193 -18.27 -5.22 4.68
CA LYS A 193 -18.46 -6.66 4.93
C LYS A 193 -17.22 -7.23 5.58
N LEU A 194 -17.34 -7.76 6.79
CA LEU A 194 -16.26 -8.43 7.52
C LEU A 194 -16.57 -9.92 7.63
N SER A 195 -15.58 -10.77 7.38
CA SER A 195 -15.70 -12.22 7.45
C SER A 195 -14.60 -12.79 8.35
N PHE A 196 -14.93 -13.82 9.13
CA PHE A 196 -13.99 -14.44 10.07
C PHE A 196 -13.98 -15.96 9.95
N ASP A 197 -12.80 -16.55 10.02
CA ASP A 197 -12.60 -17.99 9.97
C ASP A 197 -11.43 -18.40 10.90
N VAL A 198 -11.31 -19.70 11.17
CA VAL A 198 -10.22 -20.27 11.98
C VAL A 198 -9.48 -21.40 11.24
N GLY A 199 -9.41 -21.31 9.91
CA GLY A 199 -8.70 -22.26 9.05
C GLY A 199 -9.58 -23.00 8.02
N GLN A 200 -8.95 -23.94 7.31
CA GLN A 200 -9.58 -24.68 6.22
C GLN A 200 -10.77 -25.52 6.73
N GLY A 201 -11.91 -25.45 6.03
CA GLY A 201 -13.12 -26.19 6.37
C GLY A 201 -14.08 -25.48 7.33
N THR A 202 -13.75 -24.29 7.83
CA THR A 202 -14.68 -23.47 8.65
C THR A 202 -15.54 -22.51 7.82
N GLN A 203 -15.50 -22.66 6.48
CA GLN A 203 -16.34 -21.92 5.55
C GLN A 203 -17.80 -22.29 5.80
N ASP A 204 -18.55 -21.35 6.35
CA ASP A 204 -19.97 -21.57 6.62
C ASP A 204 -20.77 -21.45 5.33
N LEU A 205 -21.46 -22.53 4.96
CA LEU A 205 -22.39 -22.57 3.81
C LEU A 205 -23.59 -21.62 4.00
N GLY A 206 -23.80 -21.09 5.21
CA GLY A 206 -24.90 -20.19 5.57
C GLY A 206 -24.51 -18.72 5.77
N PHE A 207 -23.32 -18.28 5.38
CA PHE A 207 -22.82 -16.90 5.52
C PHE A 207 -22.82 -16.35 6.97
N ARG A 208 -22.87 -17.19 8.00
CA ARG A 208 -22.90 -16.77 9.41
C ARG A 208 -21.56 -16.27 9.91
N SER A 209 -20.49 -16.58 9.20
CA SER A 209 -19.14 -16.09 9.42
C SER A 209 -18.94 -14.65 8.95
N GLU A 210 -19.98 -14.02 8.37
CA GLU A 210 -19.91 -12.70 7.76
C GLU A 210 -20.87 -11.71 8.43
N ILE A 211 -20.53 -10.42 8.40
CA ILE A 211 -21.39 -9.34 8.88
C ILE A 211 -21.15 -8.06 8.09
N ASN A 212 -22.22 -7.32 7.80
CA ASN A 212 -22.15 -5.98 7.24
C ASN A 212 -22.30 -4.95 8.36
N LEU A 213 -21.37 -3.99 8.44
CA LEU A 213 -21.40 -2.90 9.39
C LEU A 213 -21.33 -1.56 8.65
N LEU A 214 -22.28 -0.68 8.95
CA LEU A 214 -22.26 0.71 8.49
C LEU A 214 -21.41 1.57 9.42
N PHE A 215 -20.28 2.05 8.92
CA PHE A 215 -19.35 2.94 9.62
C PHE A 215 -19.61 4.42 9.33
N ASP A 216 -19.42 5.26 10.34
CA ASP A 216 -19.29 6.70 10.24
C ASP A 216 -17.81 7.10 10.19
N CYS A 217 -17.27 7.38 8.99
CA CYS A 217 -15.87 7.73 8.83
C CYS A 217 -15.68 9.25 8.96
N LYS A 218 -15.11 9.72 10.07
CA LYS A 218 -14.86 11.13 10.32
C LYS A 218 -13.80 11.69 9.35
N PRO A 219 -13.92 12.93 8.86
CA PRO A 219 -12.94 13.50 7.94
C PRO A 219 -11.58 13.73 8.61
N ALA A 220 -10.50 13.56 7.84
CA ALA A 220 -9.13 13.92 8.22
C ALA A 220 -8.89 15.44 8.07
N ARG A 221 -7.68 15.90 8.42
CA ARG A 221 -7.24 17.28 8.21
C ARG A 221 -6.23 17.36 7.08
N LYS A 222 -6.29 18.47 6.36
CA LYS A 222 -5.36 18.78 5.27
C LYS A 222 -4.06 19.32 5.86
N LEU A 223 -2.97 18.63 5.56
CA LEU A 223 -1.60 19.12 5.73
C LEU A 223 -1.13 19.63 4.38
N THR A 224 -1.13 20.95 4.20
CA THR A 224 -0.57 21.59 3.00
C THR A 224 0.95 21.69 3.14
N LEU A 225 1.67 21.31 2.09
CA LEU A 225 3.12 21.24 2.06
C LEU A 225 3.65 22.43 1.26
N LYS A 226 4.37 23.34 1.92
CA LYS A 226 5.15 24.36 1.24
C LYS A 226 6.54 23.78 0.94
N VAL A 227 6.84 23.51 -0.32
CA VAL A 227 8.00 22.72 -0.74
C VAL A 227 8.97 23.60 -1.52
N LEU A 228 10.14 23.85 -0.94
CA LEU A 228 11.14 24.77 -1.48
C LEU A 228 12.45 24.02 -1.79
N ASP A 229 13.11 24.39 -2.89
CA ASP A 229 14.47 23.95 -3.21
C ASP A 229 15.52 24.66 -2.32
N GLU A 230 16.79 24.34 -2.54
CA GLU A 230 17.92 24.94 -1.80
C GLU A 230 18.01 26.47 -1.97
N ASN A 231 17.48 27.00 -3.07
CA ASN A 231 17.44 28.43 -3.41
C ASN A 231 16.16 29.12 -2.94
N GLY A 232 15.23 28.39 -2.31
CA GLY A 232 13.95 28.92 -1.84
C GLY A 232 12.87 29.04 -2.92
N LYS A 233 13.02 28.40 -4.08
CA LYS A 233 12.01 28.34 -5.14
C LYS A 233 11.07 27.15 -4.94
N PRO A 234 9.79 27.25 -5.34
CA PRO A 234 8.86 26.12 -5.35
C PRO A 234 9.41 24.91 -6.10
N THR A 235 9.27 23.71 -5.54
CA THR A 235 9.74 22.46 -6.16
C THR A 235 8.88 21.25 -5.78
N THR A 236 9.26 20.06 -6.26
CA THR A 236 8.73 18.75 -5.83
C THR A 236 9.76 18.02 -5.00
N ALA A 237 9.31 17.34 -3.94
CA ALA A 237 10.15 16.54 -3.06
C ALA A 237 9.47 15.21 -2.69
N GLY A 238 10.28 14.24 -2.27
CA GLY A 238 9.83 12.99 -1.68
C GLY A 238 9.49 13.16 -0.20
N PHE A 239 8.41 12.54 0.24
CA PHE A 239 7.92 12.55 1.61
C PHE A 239 7.59 11.14 2.08
N GLU A 240 8.14 10.75 3.24
CA GLU A 240 7.67 9.61 4.00
C GLU A 240 7.00 10.11 5.28
N VAL A 241 5.70 9.84 5.43
CA VAL A 241 4.93 10.19 6.62
C VAL A 241 4.61 8.92 7.38
N ARG A 242 5.08 8.85 8.63
CA ARG A 242 4.87 7.69 9.52
C ARG A 242 4.26 8.13 10.84
N ASP A 243 3.32 7.34 11.36
CA ASP A 243 2.88 7.52 12.74
C ASP A 243 3.82 6.81 13.74
N LYS A 244 3.48 6.89 15.03
CA LYS A 244 4.25 6.26 16.11
C LYS A 244 4.36 4.73 16.02
N LEU A 245 3.49 4.08 15.26
CA LEU A 245 3.53 2.63 15.02
C LEU A 245 4.30 2.29 13.73
N GLY A 246 4.91 3.28 13.07
CA GLY A 246 5.65 3.11 11.83
C GLY A 246 4.77 2.94 10.59
N ARG A 247 3.44 3.06 10.72
CA ARG A 247 2.50 2.93 9.60
C ARG A 247 2.69 4.09 8.64
N VAL A 248 2.68 3.80 7.35
CA VAL A 248 2.93 4.77 6.28
C VAL A 248 1.64 5.45 5.84
N TYR A 249 1.68 6.77 5.63
CA TYR A 249 0.57 7.59 5.18
C TYR A 249 0.91 8.33 3.86
N PRO A 250 -0.01 8.39 2.89
CA PRO A 250 -1.24 7.59 2.78
C PRO A 250 -0.95 6.08 2.77
N SER A 251 -1.92 5.26 3.17
CA SER A 251 -1.77 3.80 3.24
C SER A 251 -1.37 3.22 1.90
N GLN A 252 -0.22 2.55 1.85
CA GLN A 252 0.34 1.95 0.62
C GLN A 252 -0.65 1.05 -0.13
N ALA A 253 -1.41 0.23 0.59
CA ALA A 253 -2.41 -0.67 0.01
C ALA A 253 -3.56 0.05 -0.72
N LYS A 254 -3.73 1.36 -0.48
CA LYS A 254 -4.84 2.20 -0.98
C LYS A 254 -4.36 3.35 -1.86
N ARG A 255 -3.11 3.28 -2.32
CA ARG A 255 -2.56 4.26 -3.25
C ARG A 255 -2.90 3.91 -4.69
N LEU A 256 -3.06 4.95 -5.48
CA LEU A 256 -3.18 4.95 -6.93
C LEU A 256 -2.17 5.96 -7.47
N ALA A 257 -1.92 5.91 -8.79
CA ALA A 257 -1.12 6.92 -9.45
C ALA A 257 -1.56 8.34 -9.05
N PRO A 258 -0.61 9.22 -8.70
CA PRO A 258 0.84 9.06 -8.89
C PRO A 258 1.59 8.42 -7.70
N ASP A 259 0.90 8.04 -6.62
CA ASP A 259 1.52 7.44 -5.44
C ASP A 259 1.61 5.92 -5.63
N PHE A 260 2.80 5.33 -5.65
CA PHE A 260 2.89 3.88 -5.84
C PHE A 260 2.81 3.13 -4.51
N HIS A 261 2.22 1.93 -4.60
CA HIS A 261 1.93 1.09 -3.44
C HIS A 261 3.17 0.38 -2.88
N PHE A 262 4.23 0.19 -3.68
CA PHE A 262 5.36 -0.66 -3.34
C PHE A 262 6.53 0.08 -2.66
N HIS A 263 6.50 1.41 -2.58
CA HIS A 263 7.50 2.19 -1.86
C HIS A 263 6.84 3.13 -0.84
N PRO A 264 7.51 3.45 0.28
CA PRO A 264 6.88 4.19 1.38
C PRO A 264 6.67 5.68 1.05
N GLN A 265 7.56 6.28 0.26
CA GLN A 265 7.49 7.70 -0.07
C GLN A 265 6.35 8.02 -1.05
N ILE A 266 5.92 9.28 -1.01
CA ILE A 266 5.08 9.93 -2.00
C ILE A 266 5.76 11.22 -2.46
N TYR A 267 5.39 11.74 -3.62
CA TYR A 267 5.98 12.97 -4.16
C TYR A 267 4.95 14.09 -4.20
N ARG A 268 5.30 15.23 -3.63
CA ARG A 268 4.43 16.40 -3.57
C ARG A 268 5.16 17.66 -4.02
N ALA A 269 4.48 18.43 -4.85
CA ALA A 269 4.88 19.76 -5.27
C ALA A 269 4.45 20.81 -4.24
N ASP A 270 5.04 22.01 -4.32
CA ASP A 270 4.65 23.16 -3.51
C ASP A 270 3.13 23.42 -3.58
N GLY A 271 2.50 23.60 -2.42
CA GLY A 271 1.07 23.86 -2.27
C GLY A 271 0.17 22.61 -2.34
N GLU A 272 0.72 21.45 -2.68
CA GLU A 272 -0.02 20.19 -2.57
C GLU A 272 -0.16 19.73 -1.13
N HIS A 273 -0.93 18.67 -0.91
CA HIS A 273 -1.30 18.26 0.43
C HIS A 273 -1.41 16.76 0.61
N VAL A 274 -1.42 16.36 1.88
CA VAL A 274 -1.85 15.04 2.33
C VAL A 274 -2.95 15.20 3.37
N LYS A 275 -3.81 14.20 3.48
CA LYS A 275 -4.82 14.15 4.54
C LYS A 275 -4.31 13.25 5.66
N LEU A 276 -4.35 13.75 6.88
CA LEU A 276 -3.93 13.03 8.07
C LEU A 276 -4.96 13.21 9.19
N PRO A 277 -5.30 12.16 9.96
CA PRO A 277 -6.10 12.33 11.16
C PRO A 277 -5.29 13.02 12.26
N SER A 278 -5.98 13.54 13.27
CA SER A 278 -5.33 14.14 14.44
C SER A 278 -4.36 13.14 15.07
N GLY A 279 -3.12 13.57 15.32
CA GLY A 279 -2.04 12.67 15.72
C GLY A 279 -0.66 13.28 15.56
N SER A 280 0.37 12.51 15.92
CA SER A 280 1.76 12.91 15.78
C SER A 280 2.46 12.00 14.77
N TYR A 281 3.16 12.62 13.83
CA TYR A 281 3.78 11.97 12.68
C TYR A 281 5.24 12.35 12.56
N THR A 282 6.07 11.39 12.23
CA THR A 282 7.42 11.62 11.73
C THR A 282 7.34 11.80 10.22
N VAL A 283 7.81 12.94 9.73
CA VAL A 283 7.87 13.28 8.30
C VAL A 283 9.33 13.37 7.89
N ARG A 284 9.75 12.48 7.00
CA ARG A 284 11.04 12.57 6.31
C ARG A 284 10.83 13.21 4.94
N ASN A 285 11.57 14.27 4.64
CA ASN A 285 11.57 14.92 3.32
C ASN A 285 12.97 14.88 2.71
N TYR A 286 13.03 14.67 1.40
CA TYR A 286 14.27 14.65 0.62
C TYR A 286 13.96 14.92 -0.85
N ARG A 287 14.99 15.14 -1.66
CA ARG A 287 14.87 15.35 -3.10
C ARG A 287 16.04 14.68 -3.83
N GLY A 288 15.94 13.38 -4.04
CA GLY A 288 17.01 12.59 -4.65
C GLY A 288 18.24 12.35 -3.76
N PRO A 289 19.21 11.56 -4.27
CA PRO A 289 20.46 11.25 -3.57
C PRO A 289 21.40 12.45 -3.43
N GLU A 290 21.17 13.54 -4.18
CA GLU A 290 21.94 14.79 -4.13
C GLU A 290 21.53 15.71 -2.97
N SER A 291 20.48 15.32 -2.23
CA SER A 291 19.96 16.06 -1.07
C SER A 291 20.24 15.35 0.25
N ILE A 292 20.27 16.11 1.33
CA ILE A 292 20.33 15.61 2.70
C ILE A 292 18.89 15.36 3.17
N PRO A 293 18.50 14.11 3.47
CA PRO A 293 17.18 13.85 4.03
C PRO A 293 17.01 14.53 5.38
N GLN A 294 15.90 15.24 5.53
CA GLN A 294 15.51 15.88 6.78
C GLN A 294 14.35 15.11 7.38
N THR A 295 14.34 14.99 8.71
CA THR A 295 13.27 14.30 9.44
C THR A 295 12.80 15.18 10.58
N ARG A 296 11.48 15.36 10.71
CA ARG A 296 10.89 16.08 11.84
C ARG A 296 9.56 15.49 12.29
N THR A 297 9.17 15.81 13.51
CA THR A 297 7.86 15.45 14.04
C THR A 297 6.88 16.59 13.82
N ILE A 298 5.67 16.27 13.36
CA ILE A 298 4.56 17.20 13.13
C ILE A 298 3.34 16.69 13.90
N THR A 299 2.57 17.61 14.46
CA THR A 299 1.33 17.29 15.17
C THR A 299 0.14 17.87 14.42
N ILE A 300 -0.79 16.99 14.05
CA ILE A 300 -2.08 17.36 13.43
C ILE A 300 -3.12 17.45 14.54
N SER A 301 -3.76 18.61 14.65
CA SER A 301 -4.87 18.87 15.57
C SER A 301 -6.19 18.87 14.79
N ASP A 302 -7.19 19.65 15.22
CA ASP A 302 -8.52 19.67 14.60
C ASP A 302 -8.68 20.72 13.48
N ALA A 303 -7.59 21.35 13.03
CA ALA A 303 -7.59 22.29 11.91
C ALA A 303 -6.65 21.84 10.79
N ASP A 304 -6.93 22.30 9.58
CA ASP A 304 -5.98 22.22 8.47
C ASP A 304 -4.75 23.08 8.79
N ILE A 305 -3.57 22.61 8.40
CA ILE A 305 -2.31 23.30 8.66
C ILE A 305 -1.44 23.37 7.41
N THR A 306 -0.46 24.27 7.44
CA THR A 306 0.56 24.40 6.40
C THR A 306 1.94 24.25 7.03
N GLU A 307 2.77 23.41 6.45
CA GLU A 307 4.12 23.10 6.93
C GLU A 307 5.14 23.34 5.83
N SER A 308 6.24 24.03 6.14
CA SER A 308 7.28 24.37 5.17
C SER A 308 8.43 23.37 5.22
N PHE A 309 8.86 22.88 4.07
CA PHE A 309 9.98 21.96 3.89
C PHE A 309 10.93 22.55 2.86
N LYS A 310 12.18 22.81 3.26
CA LYS A 310 13.21 23.34 2.37
C LYS A 310 14.27 22.28 2.17
N VAL A 311 14.44 21.83 0.94
CA VAL A 311 15.47 20.87 0.55
C VAL A 311 16.85 21.45 0.84
N GLN A 312 17.72 20.61 1.41
CA GLN A 312 19.13 20.92 1.57
C GLN A 312 19.94 20.03 0.63
N ARG A 313 20.57 20.64 -0.38
CA ARG A 313 21.46 19.95 -1.32
C ARG A 313 22.86 19.83 -0.71
N TRP A 314 23.53 18.69 -0.88
CA TRP A 314 24.94 18.51 -0.45
C TRP A 314 25.93 18.52 -1.62
N ILE A 315 25.46 18.24 -2.83
CA ILE A 315 26.24 18.32 -4.07
C ILE A 315 25.33 18.72 -5.22
N ASP A 316 25.86 19.49 -6.16
CA ASP A 316 25.20 19.72 -7.45
C ASP A 316 26.14 19.29 -8.58
N PRO A 317 26.02 18.04 -9.08
CA PRO A 317 26.86 17.53 -10.15
C PRO A 317 26.71 18.31 -11.46
N SER A 318 25.59 19.01 -11.67
CA SER A 318 25.33 19.77 -12.90
C SER A 318 26.29 20.95 -13.08
N LEU A 319 26.78 21.51 -11.97
CA LEU A 319 27.82 22.55 -11.97
C LEU A 319 29.16 22.04 -12.53
N MET A 320 29.34 20.71 -12.58
CA MET A 320 30.51 20.04 -13.14
C MET A 320 30.21 19.38 -14.50
N GLY A 321 29.04 19.65 -15.09
CA GLY A 321 28.61 19.06 -16.36
C GLY A 321 28.02 17.65 -16.25
N TRP A 322 27.80 17.13 -15.04
CA TRP A 322 27.19 15.82 -14.81
C TRP A 322 25.69 15.95 -14.57
N TRP A 323 24.90 15.15 -15.28
CA TRP A 323 23.44 15.16 -15.19
C TRP A 323 22.94 13.82 -14.66
N SER A 324 22.30 13.85 -13.49
CA SER A 324 21.66 12.66 -12.93
C SER A 324 20.44 12.26 -13.75
N GLY A 325 20.25 10.97 -13.91
CA GLY A 325 19.12 10.43 -14.62
C GLY A 325 18.94 8.94 -14.41
N ASP A 326 17.76 8.47 -14.74
CA ASP A 326 17.41 7.05 -14.82
C ASP A 326 16.98 6.77 -16.26
N HIS A 327 17.79 5.97 -16.95
CA HIS A 327 17.62 5.68 -18.37
C HIS A 327 16.90 4.35 -18.61
N HIS A 328 16.36 3.71 -17.57
CA HIS A 328 15.65 2.44 -17.66
C HIS A 328 14.46 2.39 -16.69
N ILE A 329 13.44 3.18 -16.98
CA ILE A 329 12.20 3.25 -16.20
C ILE A 329 11.10 2.47 -16.91
N HIS A 330 10.28 1.71 -16.18
CA HIS A 330 9.06 1.10 -16.74
C HIS A 330 7.81 1.68 -16.10
N ALA A 331 7.01 2.41 -16.88
CA ALA A 331 5.67 2.87 -16.48
C ALA A 331 4.71 1.73 -16.08
N ALA A 332 4.93 0.51 -16.58
CA ALA A 332 4.13 -0.65 -16.20
C ALA A 332 4.84 -1.58 -15.19
N GLY A 333 6.08 -1.34 -14.75
CA GLY A 333 6.83 -2.25 -13.87
C GLY A 333 6.85 -3.74 -14.31
N CYS A 334 7.33 -4.64 -13.45
CA CYS A 334 7.40 -6.09 -13.72
C CYS A 334 6.20 -6.91 -13.21
N ALA A 335 5.26 -6.32 -12.46
CA ALA A 335 4.15 -7.03 -11.81
C ALA A 335 2.76 -6.64 -12.36
N HIS A 336 2.69 -6.09 -13.57
CA HIS A 336 1.43 -5.67 -14.20
C HIS A 336 1.08 -6.46 -15.47
N TYR A 337 1.49 -7.73 -15.56
CA TYR A 337 1.34 -8.52 -16.77
C TYR A 337 -0.10 -8.81 -17.21
N GLU A 338 -1.14 -8.42 -16.45
CA GLU A 338 -2.52 -8.68 -16.88
C GLU A 338 -3.54 -7.55 -16.59
N ASN A 339 -3.08 -6.32 -16.30
CA ASN A 339 -3.78 -5.04 -16.59
C ASN A 339 -4.66 -4.30 -15.52
N PRO A 340 -4.45 -2.97 -15.23
CA PRO A 340 -5.63 -2.08 -15.00
C PRO A 340 -5.51 -0.56 -15.41
N THR A 341 -5.16 -0.05 -16.59
CA THR A 341 -5.14 -0.64 -17.92
C THR A 341 -3.80 -0.34 -18.67
N GLU A 342 -2.67 -0.76 -18.09
CA GLU A 342 -1.29 -0.91 -18.66
C GLU A 342 -0.23 0.14 -18.26
N GLY A 343 -0.34 0.58 -17.00
CA GLY A 343 0.73 1.26 -16.27
C GLY A 343 0.33 2.64 -15.76
N VAL A 344 1.34 3.47 -15.50
CA VAL A 344 1.19 4.89 -15.19
C VAL A 344 1.67 5.75 -16.36
N HIS A 345 1.30 7.02 -16.38
CA HIS A 345 1.55 7.88 -17.54
C HIS A 345 2.72 8.83 -17.33
N ALA A 346 3.12 9.53 -18.40
CA ALA A 346 4.20 10.51 -18.39
C ALA A 346 4.12 11.52 -17.22
N PRO A 347 2.95 12.08 -16.86
CA PRO A 347 2.85 12.99 -15.72
C PRO A 347 3.19 12.32 -14.37
N ASP A 348 2.84 11.05 -14.20
CA ASP A 348 3.14 10.28 -12.99
C ASP A 348 4.65 10.02 -12.88
N MET A 349 5.28 9.60 -13.99
CA MET A 349 6.74 9.39 -14.05
C MET A 349 7.52 10.68 -13.85
N MET A 350 7.09 11.77 -14.49
CA MET A 350 7.74 13.07 -14.35
C MET A 350 7.72 13.54 -12.90
N ARG A 351 6.61 13.34 -12.17
CA ARG A 351 6.53 13.67 -10.75
C ARG A 351 7.62 12.96 -9.93
N HIS A 352 7.88 11.69 -10.22
CA HIS A 352 8.94 10.94 -9.55
C HIS A 352 10.32 11.47 -9.93
N CYS A 353 10.55 11.76 -11.22
CA CYS A 353 11.81 12.38 -11.68
C CYS A 353 12.07 13.72 -10.98
N LEU A 354 11.06 14.60 -10.88
CA LEU A 354 11.16 15.89 -10.20
C LEU A 354 11.43 15.73 -8.69
N GLY A 355 10.78 14.77 -8.06
CA GLY A 355 10.91 14.48 -6.64
C GLY A 355 12.21 13.78 -6.25
N GLU A 356 12.81 13.03 -7.16
CA GLU A 356 14.12 12.38 -7.02
C GLU A 356 15.27 13.20 -7.64
N ASP A 357 14.97 14.40 -8.14
CA ASP A 357 15.92 15.27 -8.83
C ASP A 357 16.66 14.59 -10.00
N LEU A 358 15.97 13.72 -10.74
CA LEU A 358 16.47 13.06 -11.95
C LEU A 358 16.23 13.98 -13.15
N LYS A 359 17.31 14.53 -13.70
CA LYS A 359 17.28 15.47 -14.83
C LYS A 359 16.98 14.78 -16.15
N VAL A 360 17.23 13.47 -16.25
CA VAL A 360 16.86 12.66 -17.41
C VAL A 360 16.12 11.41 -16.95
N GLY A 361 14.89 11.23 -17.41
CA GLY A 361 14.12 10.00 -17.26
C GLY A 361 13.82 9.36 -18.61
N ALA A 362 14.16 8.09 -18.81
CA ALA A 362 13.77 7.35 -20.01
C ALA A 362 12.75 6.26 -19.66
N ASN A 363 11.51 6.49 -20.06
CA ASN A 363 10.42 5.53 -19.91
C ASN A 363 10.46 4.53 -21.07
N LEU A 364 10.86 3.30 -20.78
CA LEU A 364 11.09 2.26 -21.76
C LEU A 364 9.82 1.44 -21.97
N THR A 365 9.25 1.62 -23.16
CA THR A 365 8.20 0.76 -23.71
C THR A 365 8.80 -0.64 -23.89
N TRP A 366 8.14 -1.67 -23.37
CA TRP A 366 8.71 -3.03 -23.34
C TRP A 366 7.65 -4.12 -23.49
N GLY A 367 8.08 -5.36 -23.74
CA GLY A 367 7.25 -6.41 -24.34
C GLY A 367 5.86 -6.60 -23.72
N PRO A 368 5.72 -6.80 -22.40
CA PRO A 368 4.43 -7.14 -21.79
C PRO A 368 3.30 -6.11 -22.06
N CYS A 369 3.64 -4.83 -22.20
CA CYS A 369 2.67 -3.75 -22.52
C CYS A 369 3.04 -2.98 -23.79
N PHE A 370 3.89 -3.52 -24.66
CA PHE A 370 4.43 -2.79 -25.81
C PHE A 370 3.33 -2.27 -26.73
N ASP A 371 2.36 -3.12 -27.06
CA ASP A 371 1.31 -2.79 -28.02
C ASP A 371 0.37 -1.68 -27.53
N TYR A 372 0.22 -1.52 -26.22
CA TYR A 372 -0.43 -0.36 -25.62
C TYR A 372 0.52 0.83 -25.54
N GLN A 373 1.68 0.68 -24.92
CA GLN A 373 2.55 1.81 -24.57
C GLN A 373 3.23 2.48 -25.77
N LYS A 374 3.35 1.79 -26.91
CA LYS A 374 3.91 2.35 -28.15
C LYS A 374 3.22 3.66 -28.56
N GLN A 375 1.96 3.89 -28.17
CA GLN A 375 1.24 5.12 -28.48
C GLN A 375 1.84 6.38 -27.83
N PHE A 376 2.62 6.23 -26.75
CA PHE A 376 3.23 7.35 -26.02
C PHE A 376 4.57 7.79 -26.61
N PHE A 377 5.15 7.01 -27.51
CA PHE A 377 6.41 7.36 -28.15
C PHE A 377 6.22 8.41 -29.24
N THR A 378 7.04 9.47 -29.18
CA THR A 378 6.99 10.59 -30.15
C THR A 378 8.30 10.79 -30.92
N GLY A 379 9.36 10.07 -30.55
CA GLY A 379 10.72 10.32 -31.04
C GLY A 379 11.33 11.62 -30.52
N LYS A 380 10.67 12.32 -29.59
CA LYS A 380 11.09 13.60 -28.99
C LYS A 380 10.93 13.54 -27.47
N ASP A 381 11.42 14.57 -26.79
CA ASP A 381 11.15 14.72 -25.35
C ASP A 381 9.64 14.88 -25.15
N ASP A 382 9.12 14.26 -24.09
CA ASP A 382 7.69 14.29 -23.78
C ASP A 382 7.26 15.72 -23.38
N VAL A 383 6.01 16.08 -23.68
CA VAL A 383 5.44 17.40 -23.37
C VAL A 383 5.41 17.73 -21.89
N VAL A 384 5.50 16.73 -21.00
CA VAL A 384 5.61 16.95 -19.55
C VAL A 384 7.01 17.39 -19.09
N SER A 385 8.00 17.36 -20.00
CA SER A 385 9.38 17.82 -19.76
C SER A 385 9.41 19.29 -19.33
N GLN A 386 10.25 19.59 -18.34
CA GLN A 386 10.41 20.92 -17.76
C GLN A 386 11.89 21.18 -17.55
N PHE A 387 12.50 22.04 -18.36
CA PHE A 387 13.95 22.28 -18.27
C PHE A 387 14.38 22.58 -16.81
N PRO A 388 15.42 21.90 -16.28
CA PRO A 388 16.33 20.95 -16.96
C PRO A 388 15.91 19.46 -16.90
N TYR A 389 14.70 19.15 -16.44
CA TYR A 389 14.15 17.79 -16.32
C TYR A 389 13.50 17.33 -17.62
N LEU A 390 14.07 16.30 -18.22
CA LEU A 390 13.61 15.69 -19.46
C LEU A 390 13.01 14.32 -19.16
N LEU A 391 11.82 14.07 -19.69
CA LEU A 391 11.26 12.72 -19.75
C LEU A 391 11.09 12.34 -21.21
N ARG A 392 11.48 11.12 -21.56
CA ARG A 392 11.37 10.62 -22.92
C ARG A 392 10.89 9.18 -22.93
N TYR A 393 10.06 8.84 -23.91
CA TYR A 393 9.74 7.46 -24.21
C TYR A 393 10.75 6.87 -25.19
N ASP A 394 11.28 5.70 -24.84
CA ASP A 394 12.21 4.93 -25.65
C ASP A 394 11.87 3.42 -25.48
N VAL A 395 12.74 2.49 -25.88
CA VAL A 395 12.40 1.05 -25.92
C VAL A 395 13.38 0.22 -25.11
N GLU A 396 12.85 -0.70 -24.31
CA GLU A 396 13.57 -1.91 -23.91
C GLU A 396 13.08 -3.08 -24.74
N VAL A 397 13.98 -3.69 -25.50
CA VAL A 397 13.69 -4.90 -26.25
C VAL A 397 13.81 -6.10 -25.32
N SER A 398 12.68 -6.42 -24.66
CA SER A 398 12.46 -7.53 -23.74
C SER A 398 11.11 -8.19 -24.07
N GLY A 399 11.07 -9.50 -24.31
CA GLY A 399 9.84 -10.20 -24.72
C GLY A 399 9.41 -10.03 -26.19
N PHE A 400 10.29 -9.51 -27.07
CA PHE A 400 10.08 -9.32 -28.51
C PHE A 400 10.54 -10.52 -29.36
N GLY A 401 10.63 -11.71 -28.74
CA GLY A 401 11.32 -12.87 -29.32
C GLY A 401 12.86 -12.84 -29.23
N SER A 402 13.49 -11.67 -29.13
CA SER A 402 14.94 -11.51 -28.97
C SER A 402 15.48 -11.68 -27.55
N HIS A 403 14.59 -11.81 -26.55
CA HIS A 403 14.95 -11.99 -25.14
C HIS A 403 15.91 -13.16 -24.91
N GLN A 404 15.85 -14.20 -25.76
CA GLN A 404 16.79 -15.33 -25.76
C GLN A 404 18.25 -14.92 -26.04
N SER A 405 18.47 -13.75 -26.63
CA SER A 405 19.79 -13.18 -26.92
C SER A 405 20.08 -11.92 -26.09
N GLY A 406 19.34 -11.73 -24.99
CA GLY A 406 19.49 -10.62 -24.06
C GLY A 406 18.46 -9.51 -24.23
N HIS A 407 18.48 -8.58 -23.27
CA HIS A 407 17.62 -7.39 -23.27
C HIS A 407 18.42 -6.16 -23.71
N LEU A 408 17.82 -5.30 -24.53
CA LEU A 408 18.49 -4.11 -25.06
C LEU A 408 17.74 -2.83 -24.69
N CYS A 409 18.45 -1.83 -24.19
CA CYS A 409 17.95 -0.46 -24.10
C CYS A 409 18.28 0.29 -25.39
N LEU A 410 17.28 0.92 -26.00
CA LEU A 410 17.40 1.73 -27.22
C LEU A 410 16.93 3.15 -26.94
N LEU A 411 17.88 4.04 -26.67
CA LEU A 411 17.62 5.42 -26.24
C LEU A 411 17.80 6.41 -27.39
N ARG A 412 16.98 7.47 -27.40
CA ARG A 412 16.95 8.51 -28.44
C ARG A 412 16.61 7.97 -29.84
N LEU A 413 15.69 7.01 -29.93
CA LEU A 413 15.18 6.54 -31.22
C LEU A 413 14.36 7.63 -31.92
N ASN A 414 14.44 7.74 -33.25
CA ASN A 414 13.53 8.63 -34.00
C ASN A 414 12.23 7.90 -34.38
N ASN A 415 12.32 6.59 -34.59
CA ASN A 415 11.22 5.68 -34.83
C ASN A 415 11.44 4.41 -34.00
N GLN A 416 10.47 4.07 -33.16
CA GLN A 416 10.51 2.85 -32.34
C GLN A 416 10.11 1.58 -33.09
N MET A 417 9.41 1.69 -34.23
CA MET A 417 8.86 0.52 -34.91
C MET A 417 9.90 -0.11 -35.83
N TYR A 418 10.37 -1.31 -35.48
CA TYR A 418 11.20 -2.11 -36.36
C TYR A 418 10.42 -2.44 -37.65
N PRO A 419 11.03 -2.44 -38.85
CA PRO A 419 10.32 -2.72 -40.10
C PRO A 419 9.68 -4.12 -40.13
N GLY A 420 8.48 -4.25 -40.71
CA GLY A 420 7.85 -5.54 -41.00
C GLY A 420 6.54 -5.84 -40.25
N GLY A 421 6.06 -4.92 -39.40
CA GLY A 421 4.78 -5.06 -38.72
C GLY A 421 4.52 -3.96 -37.70
N GLU A 422 3.43 -4.11 -36.96
CA GLU A 422 2.94 -3.10 -36.01
C GLU A 422 2.98 -3.58 -34.54
N SER A 423 3.57 -4.73 -34.22
CA SER A 423 3.58 -5.30 -32.86
C SER A 423 4.98 -5.68 -32.39
N LYS A 424 5.14 -6.17 -31.16
CA LYS A 424 6.41 -6.77 -30.72
C LYS A 424 6.77 -8.08 -31.45
N HIS A 425 5.79 -8.74 -32.08
CA HIS A 425 5.94 -10.10 -32.62
C HIS A 425 6.78 -10.22 -33.91
N HIS A 426 7.00 -9.14 -34.65
CA HIS A 426 7.78 -9.17 -35.91
C HIS A 426 9.23 -8.75 -35.74
N TRP A 427 9.66 -8.44 -34.52
CA TRP A 427 11.04 -8.00 -34.24
C TRP A 427 12.05 -9.14 -34.46
N PRO A 428 13.29 -8.82 -34.85
CA PRO A 428 14.29 -9.82 -35.15
C PRO A 428 14.72 -10.55 -33.87
N LYS A 429 14.91 -11.87 -33.95
CA LYS A 429 15.36 -12.67 -32.81
C LYS A 429 16.80 -12.35 -32.39
N LEU A 430 17.68 -12.03 -33.34
CA LEU A 430 19.08 -11.71 -33.05
C LEU A 430 19.24 -10.23 -32.70
N CYS A 431 19.67 -9.94 -31.47
CA CYS A 431 19.92 -8.59 -30.95
C CYS A 431 20.77 -7.69 -31.88
N LEU A 432 21.76 -8.25 -32.58
CA LEU A 432 22.63 -7.48 -33.48
C LEU A 432 21.86 -6.72 -34.58
N ASN A 433 20.79 -7.30 -35.11
CA ASN A 433 19.97 -6.66 -36.15
C ASN A 433 19.25 -5.43 -35.59
N THR A 434 18.70 -5.56 -34.38
CA THR A 434 18.08 -4.46 -33.63
C THR A 434 19.09 -3.34 -33.34
N LEU A 435 20.29 -3.70 -32.86
CA LEU A 435 21.36 -2.72 -32.56
C LEU A 435 21.78 -1.95 -33.81
N ARG A 436 22.00 -2.64 -34.93
CA ARG A 436 22.36 -2.00 -36.21
C ARG A 436 21.27 -1.05 -36.70
N TRP A 437 20.00 -1.48 -36.63
CA TRP A 437 18.86 -0.65 -37.01
C TRP A 437 18.76 0.61 -36.14
N ALA A 438 18.84 0.46 -34.82
CA ALA A 438 18.77 1.58 -33.88
C ALA A 438 19.97 2.54 -34.04
N LYS A 439 21.20 2.01 -34.21
CA LYS A 439 22.39 2.83 -34.45
C LYS A 439 22.30 3.69 -35.70
N ARG A 440 21.69 3.19 -36.79
CA ARG A 440 21.46 3.99 -38.01
C ARG A 440 20.56 5.21 -37.78
N GLN A 441 19.75 5.21 -36.71
CA GLN A 441 18.95 6.37 -36.31
C GLN A 441 19.70 7.36 -35.42
N GLY A 442 20.94 7.04 -35.01
CA GLY A 442 21.70 7.82 -34.03
C GLY A 442 21.41 7.45 -32.57
N ALA A 443 20.72 6.34 -32.31
CA ALA A 443 20.36 5.92 -30.96
C ALA A 443 21.58 5.52 -30.11
N LEU A 444 21.50 5.77 -28.80
CA LEU A 444 22.37 5.14 -27.82
C LEU A 444 21.78 3.76 -27.50
N VAL A 445 22.58 2.71 -27.66
CA VAL A 445 22.10 1.33 -27.53
C VAL A 445 23.07 0.51 -26.72
N GLY A 446 22.56 -0.45 -25.97
CA GLY A 446 23.37 -1.39 -25.21
C GLY A 446 22.52 -2.43 -24.47
N PRO A 447 23.16 -3.45 -23.88
CA PRO A 447 22.49 -4.39 -22.98
C PRO A 447 21.84 -3.65 -21.81
N ALA A 448 20.65 -4.09 -21.41
CA ALA A 448 19.86 -3.47 -20.37
C ALA A 448 20.36 -3.84 -18.96
N HIS A 449 20.64 -5.12 -18.74
CA HIS A 449 21.18 -5.64 -17.49
C HIS A 449 22.20 -6.74 -17.74
N SER A 450 23.20 -6.80 -16.86
CA SER A 450 24.44 -7.56 -17.03
C SER A 450 24.80 -8.43 -15.81
N GLY A 451 24.17 -8.21 -14.65
CA GLY A 451 24.66 -8.80 -13.39
C GLY A 451 23.64 -9.52 -12.52
N TRP A 452 22.35 -9.48 -12.85
CA TRP A 452 21.33 -10.13 -12.03
C TRP A 452 21.42 -11.66 -12.14
N GLY A 453 21.83 -12.33 -11.06
CA GLY A 453 22.13 -13.77 -11.05
C GLY A 453 23.63 -14.07 -10.94
N LEU A 454 24.50 -13.05 -11.02
CA LEU A 454 25.94 -13.16 -10.77
C LEU A 454 26.33 -12.92 -9.29
N ASN A 455 25.40 -13.21 -8.37
CA ASN A 455 25.64 -13.01 -6.94
C ASN A 455 26.78 -13.90 -6.44
N GLN A 456 27.59 -13.35 -5.54
CA GLN A 456 28.73 -14.00 -4.91
C GLN A 456 28.51 -14.02 -3.39
N THR A 457 28.99 -15.07 -2.72
CA THR A 457 28.86 -15.20 -1.26
C THR A 457 29.88 -14.40 -0.47
N GLY A 458 30.93 -13.88 -1.12
CA GLY A 458 32.02 -13.13 -0.48
C GLY A 458 32.51 -11.93 -1.28
N SER A 459 33.37 -11.10 -0.65
CA SER A 459 33.95 -9.87 -1.22
C SER A 459 35.40 -10.02 -1.69
N ALA A 460 35.95 -11.23 -1.65
CA ALA A 460 37.33 -11.50 -2.05
C ALA A 460 37.52 -11.29 -3.57
N LEU A 461 38.63 -10.66 -3.96
CA LEU A 461 39.01 -10.45 -5.36
C LEU A 461 40.43 -11.01 -5.62
N PRO A 462 40.64 -11.86 -6.65
CA PRO A 462 39.61 -12.42 -7.53
C PRO A 462 38.73 -13.45 -6.81
N THR A 463 37.46 -13.54 -7.20
CA THR A 463 36.56 -14.65 -6.82
C THR A 463 36.60 -15.74 -7.89
N TYR A 464 36.58 -17.00 -7.46
CA TYR A 464 36.45 -18.18 -8.33
C TYR A 464 35.12 -18.91 -8.11
N GLU A 465 34.24 -18.34 -7.29
CA GLU A 465 32.89 -18.88 -7.10
C GLU A 465 32.11 -18.72 -8.40
N VAL A 466 31.62 -19.85 -8.91
CA VAL A 466 30.69 -19.88 -10.04
C VAL A 466 29.34 -19.39 -9.52
N PRO A 467 28.81 -18.26 -10.03
CA PRO A 467 27.55 -17.74 -9.55
C PRO A 467 26.38 -18.67 -9.93
N PRO A 468 25.23 -18.53 -9.26
CA PRO A 468 24.09 -19.43 -9.48
C PRO A 468 23.36 -19.23 -10.81
N PHE A 469 23.58 -18.12 -11.52
CA PHE A 469 22.93 -17.81 -12.81
C PHE A 469 21.39 -17.89 -12.76
N ASN A 470 20.80 -17.45 -11.64
CA ASN A 470 19.38 -17.63 -11.33
C ASN A 470 18.59 -16.31 -11.35
N GLY A 471 19.05 -15.32 -12.12
CA GLY A 471 18.44 -13.99 -12.22
C GLY A 471 18.18 -13.55 -13.65
N ILE A 472 17.60 -12.36 -13.80
CA ILE A 472 17.19 -11.76 -15.08
C ILE A 472 18.40 -11.21 -15.89
N GLY A 473 19.62 -11.26 -15.36
CA GLY A 473 20.82 -10.73 -16.01
C GLY A 473 21.56 -11.76 -16.89
N ALA A 474 22.71 -11.35 -17.42
CA ALA A 474 23.56 -12.20 -18.25
C ALA A 474 23.98 -13.47 -17.51
N ASN A 475 23.44 -14.62 -17.94
CA ASN A 475 23.85 -15.93 -17.45
C ASN A 475 25.08 -16.45 -18.20
N GLU A 476 25.29 -15.97 -19.43
CA GLU A 476 26.49 -16.22 -20.22
C GLU A 476 26.81 -14.97 -21.07
N TYR A 477 28.10 -14.62 -21.13
CA TYR A 477 28.62 -13.63 -22.08
C TYR A 477 29.33 -14.35 -23.22
N ILE A 478 28.74 -14.31 -24.41
CA ILE A 478 29.41 -14.79 -25.61
C ILE A 478 30.02 -13.58 -26.29
N ALA A 479 31.34 -13.49 -26.23
CA ALA A 479 32.12 -12.52 -26.99
C ALA A 479 32.78 -13.24 -28.16
N ASP A 480 32.40 -12.92 -29.40
CA ASP A 480 32.99 -13.53 -30.59
C ASP A 480 33.22 -12.49 -31.70
N VAL A 481 34.21 -12.73 -32.55
CA VAL A 481 34.54 -11.91 -33.71
C VAL A 481 34.07 -12.62 -34.96
N THR A 482 32.77 -12.57 -35.19
CA THR A 482 32.13 -13.39 -36.23
C THR A 482 32.11 -12.74 -37.61
N HIS A 483 32.32 -11.42 -37.70
CA HIS A 483 32.18 -10.68 -38.95
C HIS A 483 32.88 -9.31 -38.96
N MET A 484 32.92 -8.70 -40.14
CA MET A 484 33.47 -7.35 -40.36
C MET A 484 32.33 -6.32 -40.48
N VAL A 485 32.49 -5.13 -39.89
CA VAL A 485 31.57 -3.98 -40.01
C VAL A 485 32.30 -2.74 -40.51
N PRO A 486 31.62 -1.79 -41.17
CA PRO A 486 32.23 -0.50 -41.51
C PRO A 486 32.69 0.26 -40.26
N GLY A 487 33.98 0.61 -40.19
CA GLY A 487 34.57 1.44 -39.16
C GLY A 487 34.31 2.94 -39.37
N PRO A 488 34.80 3.81 -38.46
CA PRO A 488 34.59 5.26 -38.53
C PRO A 488 35.09 5.92 -39.84
N ASP A 489 36.09 5.32 -40.51
CA ASP A 489 36.63 5.75 -41.80
C ASP A 489 36.03 4.98 -43.00
N GLY A 490 34.99 4.19 -42.76
CA GLY A 490 34.33 3.35 -43.77
C GLY A 490 35.05 2.05 -44.09
N LYS A 491 36.24 1.78 -43.53
CA LYS A 491 36.95 0.52 -43.76
C LYS A 491 36.38 -0.62 -42.92
N PRO A 492 36.32 -1.86 -43.42
CA PRO A 492 35.89 -3.00 -42.61
C PRO A 492 36.81 -3.19 -41.40
N VAL A 493 36.23 -3.25 -40.21
CA VAL A 493 36.89 -3.60 -38.95
C VAL A 493 36.22 -4.84 -38.34
N PRO A 494 36.95 -5.70 -37.61
CA PRO A 494 36.34 -6.81 -36.91
C PRO A 494 35.33 -6.29 -35.88
N ALA A 495 34.09 -6.81 -35.92
CA ALA A 495 33.11 -6.54 -34.88
C ALA A 495 33.25 -7.59 -33.78
N VAL A 496 33.36 -7.12 -32.54
CA VAL A 496 33.16 -7.97 -31.37
C VAL A 496 31.65 -7.99 -31.10
N ASP A 497 31.02 -9.11 -31.39
CA ASP A 497 29.66 -9.37 -30.92
C ASP A 497 29.72 -9.71 -29.44
N VAL A 498 28.92 -9.01 -28.64
CA VAL A 498 28.71 -9.35 -27.22
C VAL A 498 27.25 -9.74 -27.08
N LEU A 499 27.01 -11.02 -26.84
CA LEU A 499 25.70 -11.53 -26.46
C LEU A 499 25.69 -11.74 -24.96
N SER A 500 24.73 -11.11 -24.31
CA SER A 500 24.38 -11.37 -22.92
C SER A 500 23.19 -12.33 -22.97
N MET A 501 23.46 -13.64 -22.95
CA MET A 501 22.38 -14.63 -22.97
C MET A 501 21.66 -14.56 -21.62
N VAL A 502 20.35 -14.31 -21.68
CA VAL A 502 19.49 -14.13 -20.51
C VAL A 502 18.45 -15.25 -20.53
N ASP A 503 18.20 -15.83 -19.37
CA ASP A 503 16.94 -16.52 -19.09
C ASP A 503 16.12 -15.58 -18.20
N THR A 504 14.96 -15.12 -18.67
CA THR A 504 14.00 -14.44 -17.80
C THR A 504 13.16 -15.56 -17.20
N PRO A 505 13.26 -15.86 -15.89
CA PRO A 505 12.36 -16.84 -15.30
C PRO A 505 10.93 -16.41 -15.58
N SER A 506 10.20 -17.27 -16.29
CA SER A 506 8.79 -17.08 -16.67
C SER A 506 7.89 -16.88 -15.46
#